data_AF-A0A1G0W986-F1
#
_entry.id   AF-A0A1G0W986-F1
#
_cell.length_a   1.000
_cell.length_b   1.000
_cell.length_c   1.000
_cell.angle_alpha   90.00
_cell.angle_beta   90.00
_cell.angle_gamma   90.00
#
_symmetry.space_group_name_H-M   'P 1'
#
loop_
_entity.id
_entity.type
_entity.pdbx_description
1 polymer ?
#
loop_
_entity_poly.entity_id
_entity_poly.type
_entity_poly.pdbx_seq_one_letter_code
_entity_poly.pdbx_strand_id
1 'polypeptide(L)'
;MDISKYKLWTEFDWVAQLSKEENNLNAYFEELEKHLDLPNEDDLIYAGLKSKKMSEEEFNIREEISEYFFEEENELDYSGYDLINKTSASAFYFDIGKISTDLCMDAGFSTNLNYQSMLSWLMVSGRAMSLYMDFLQLNKDEFPELKKAILKSELAMLNVLVGILGKMHGDIGSEKIENYLFRLYKLRENLIELRFAI
;
A
#
# COMPACT_ATOMS: atom_id res chain seq x y z
N MET A 1 -21.28 1.13 8.90
CA MET A 1 -20.78 1.69 10.17
C MET A 1 -21.15 3.16 10.39
N ASP A 2 -21.46 3.57 11.64
CA ASP A 2 -21.47 4.98 12.03
C ASP A 2 -20.02 5.48 12.17
N ILE A 3 -19.47 6.02 11.08
CA ILE A 3 -18.09 6.55 10.97
C ILE A 3 -17.87 7.73 11.95
N SER A 4 -18.92 8.24 12.59
CA SER A 4 -18.83 9.30 13.60
C SER A 4 -17.93 8.94 14.77
N LYS A 5 -17.82 7.65 15.15
CA LYS A 5 -16.91 7.21 16.23
C LYS A 5 -15.44 7.50 15.94
N TYR A 6 -15.06 7.56 14.66
CA TYR A 6 -13.69 7.79 14.22
C TYR A 6 -13.41 9.26 13.88
N LYS A 7 -14.44 10.11 13.88
CA LYS A 7 -14.30 11.54 13.54
C LYS A 7 -13.43 12.32 14.54
N LEU A 8 -13.24 11.78 15.75
CA LEU A 8 -12.42 12.34 16.82
C LEU A 8 -11.01 11.74 16.90
N TRP A 9 -10.68 10.79 16.03
CA TRP A 9 -9.36 10.16 16.04
C TRP A 9 -8.28 11.14 15.62
N THR A 10 -7.17 11.10 16.35
CA THR A 10 -5.98 11.86 15.99
C THR A 10 -5.22 11.14 14.87
N GLU A 11 -4.29 11.85 14.24
CA GLU A 11 -3.35 11.27 13.29
C GLU A 11 -2.64 10.01 13.83
N PHE A 12 -2.29 10.01 15.12
CA PHE A 12 -1.59 8.87 15.74
C PHE A 12 -2.50 7.64 15.89
N ASP A 13 -3.79 7.85 16.19
CA ASP A 13 -4.77 6.77 16.28
C ASP A 13 -4.98 6.12 14.91
N TRP A 14 -5.06 6.92 13.85
CA TRP A 14 -5.16 6.43 12.47
C TRP A 14 -3.90 5.67 12.03
N VAL A 15 -2.69 6.16 12.36
CA VAL A 15 -1.45 5.44 12.06
C VAL A 15 -1.41 4.09 12.80
N ALA A 16 -1.86 4.05 14.06
CA ALA A 16 -1.93 2.82 14.83
C ALA A 16 -2.94 1.83 14.23
N GLN A 17 -4.09 2.31 13.77
CA GLN A 17 -5.10 1.49 13.11
C GLN A 17 -4.59 0.93 11.77
N LEU A 18 -4.00 1.76 10.91
CA LEU A 18 -3.41 1.32 9.64
C LEU A 18 -2.32 0.26 9.87
N SER A 19 -1.48 0.45 10.90
CA SER A 19 -0.45 -0.51 11.28
C SER A 19 -1.04 -1.83 11.79
N LYS A 20 -2.17 -1.76 12.49
CA LYS A 20 -2.88 -2.94 12.98
C LYS A 20 -3.51 -3.72 11.83
N GLU A 21 -4.16 -3.04 10.90
CA GLU A 21 -4.73 -3.64 9.69
C GLU A 21 -3.66 -4.29 8.82
N GLU A 22 -2.49 -3.67 8.71
CA GLU A 22 -1.32 -4.25 8.05
C GLU A 22 -0.88 -5.57 8.72
N ASN A 23 -0.79 -5.62 10.05
CA ASN A 23 -0.46 -6.85 10.76
C ASN A 23 -1.50 -7.95 10.51
N ASN A 24 -2.78 -7.60 10.45
CA ASN A 24 -3.86 -8.53 10.14
C ASN A 24 -3.76 -9.06 8.70
N LEU A 25 -3.47 -8.18 7.73
CA LEU A 25 -3.22 -8.56 6.34
C LEU A 25 -2.03 -9.49 6.20
N ASN A 26 -0.91 -9.19 6.87
CA ASN A 26 0.27 -10.03 6.85
C ASN A 26 -0.03 -11.42 7.43
N ALA A 27 -0.73 -11.48 8.56
CA ALA A 27 -1.15 -12.75 9.14
C ALA A 27 -2.08 -13.54 8.21
N TYR A 28 -2.97 -12.85 7.47
CA TYR A 28 -3.81 -13.48 6.45
C TYR A 28 -2.97 -14.10 5.33
N PHE A 29 -2.03 -13.34 4.74
CA PHE A 29 -1.20 -13.86 3.65
C PHE A 29 -0.27 -15.01 4.09
N GLU A 30 0.23 -14.97 5.33
CA GLU A 30 1.00 -16.09 5.90
C GLU A 30 0.16 -17.36 6.06
N GLU A 31 -1.14 -17.23 6.34
CA GLU A 31 -2.05 -18.38 6.38
C GLU A 31 -2.49 -18.80 4.97
N LEU A 32 -2.70 -17.86 4.04
CA LEU A 32 -3.07 -18.11 2.65
C LEU A 32 -2.10 -19.08 1.97
N GLU A 33 -0.79 -18.90 2.15
CA GLU A 33 0.22 -19.79 1.56
C GLU A 33 0.04 -21.27 1.94
N LYS A 34 -0.57 -21.56 3.10
CA LYS A 34 -0.79 -22.92 3.60
C LYS A 34 -2.10 -23.53 3.11
N HIS A 35 -3.01 -22.70 2.64
CA HIS A 35 -4.36 -23.10 2.26
C HIS A 35 -4.62 -22.89 0.77
N LEU A 36 -3.62 -22.38 0.03
CA LEU A 36 -3.66 -22.23 -1.42
C LEU A 36 -4.11 -23.53 -2.09
N ASP A 37 -5.11 -23.41 -2.97
CA ASP A 37 -5.72 -24.51 -3.72
C ASP A 37 -6.58 -25.50 -2.90
N LEU A 38 -6.93 -25.18 -1.65
CA LEU A 38 -7.92 -25.95 -0.89
C LEU A 38 -9.36 -25.49 -1.17
N PRO A 39 -10.34 -26.41 -1.23
CA PRO A 39 -11.74 -26.01 -1.26
C PRO A 39 -12.09 -25.26 0.05
N ASN A 40 -12.71 -24.09 -0.09
CA ASN A 40 -13.02 -23.17 1.02
C ASN A 40 -11.78 -22.68 1.79
N GLU A 41 -10.69 -22.41 1.06
CA GLU A 41 -9.44 -21.82 1.55
C GLU A 41 -9.67 -20.65 2.54
N ASP A 42 -10.50 -19.68 2.14
CA ASP A 42 -10.81 -18.50 2.94
C ASP A 42 -11.38 -18.86 4.32
N ASP A 43 -12.37 -19.76 4.39
CA ASP A 43 -13.00 -20.19 5.66
C ASP A 43 -11.97 -20.85 6.60
N LEU A 44 -11.04 -21.62 6.04
CA LEU A 44 -9.98 -22.30 6.80
C LEU A 44 -8.96 -21.30 7.36
N ILE A 45 -8.56 -20.33 6.54
CA ILE A 45 -7.67 -19.24 6.95
C ILE A 45 -8.33 -18.43 8.08
N TYR A 46 -9.60 -18.05 7.91
CA TYR A 46 -10.31 -17.25 8.91
C TYR A 46 -10.55 -18.01 10.22
N ALA A 47 -10.83 -19.31 10.16
CA ALA A 47 -10.89 -20.15 11.36
C ALA A 47 -9.53 -20.22 12.08
N GLY A 48 -8.44 -20.33 11.32
CA GLY A 48 -7.07 -20.27 11.84
C GLY A 48 -6.73 -18.95 12.51
N LEU A 49 -7.07 -17.83 11.88
CA LEU A 49 -6.83 -16.47 12.40
C LEU A 49 -7.65 -16.17 13.67
N LYS A 50 -8.94 -16.59 13.71
CA LYS A 50 -9.76 -16.50 14.94
C LYS A 50 -9.14 -17.28 16.09
N SER A 51 -8.57 -18.46 15.82
CA SER A 51 -7.88 -19.25 16.84
C SER A 51 -6.55 -18.64 17.33
N LYS A 52 -5.94 -17.76 16.52
CA LYS A 52 -4.64 -17.11 16.78
C LYS A 52 -4.71 -15.74 17.49
N LYS A 53 -5.91 -15.27 17.88
CA LYS A 53 -6.20 -13.96 18.50
C LYS A 53 -6.42 -12.77 17.55
N MET A 54 -7.24 -12.92 16.50
CA MET A 54 -8.05 -11.79 16.05
C MET A 54 -9.34 -11.75 16.89
N SER A 55 -9.67 -10.61 17.48
CA SER A 55 -10.93 -10.47 18.22
C SER A 55 -12.12 -10.44 17.24
N GLU A 56 -13.27 -10.92 17.68
CA GLU A 56 -14.50 -10.98 16.86
C GLU A 56 -14.98 -9.58 16.42
N GLU A 57 -14.69 -8.54 17.22
CA GLU A 57 -14.94 -7.14 16.87
C GLU A 57 -14.00 -6.61 15.78
N GLU A 58 -12.77 -7.11 15.68
CA GLU A 58 -11.81 -6.75 14.64
C GLU A 58 -12.15 -7.37 13.28
N PHE A 59 -12.90 -8.48 13.29
CA PHE A 59 -13.38 -9.18 12.11
C PHE A 59 -14.55 -8.43 11.45
N ASN A 60 -15.57 -8.04 12.23
CA ASN A 60 -16.74 -7.29 11.72
C ASN A 60 -16.36 -5.90 11.18
N ILE A 61 -15.32 -5.27 11.73
CA ILE A 61 -14.83 -3.97 11.21
C ILE A 61 -14.23 -4.11 9.81
N ARG A 62 -13.57 -5.24 9.51
CA ARG A 62 -12.95 -5.48 8.22
C ARG A 62 -13.98 -5.82 7.14
N GLU A 63 -15.01 -6.60 7.47
CA GLU A 63 -16.17 -6.81 6.59
C GLU A 63 -16.91 -5.50 6.32
N GLU A 64 -17.15 -4.65 7.32
CA GLU A 64 -17.85 -3.36 7.10
C GLU A 64 -17.02 -2.31 6.36
N ILE A 65 -15.69 -2.26 6.55
CA ILE A 65 -14.79 -1.38 5.77
C ILE A 65 -14.66 -1.92 4.35
N SER A 66 -14.49 -3.25 4.20
CA SER A 66 -14.52 -3.94 2.92
C SER A 66 -15.80 -3.63 2.16
N GLU A 67 -16.98 -3.86 2.73
CA GLU A 67 -18.26 -3.54 2.09
C GLU A 67 -18.35 -2.06 1.69
N TYR A 68 -17.87 -1.10 2.48
CA TYR A 68 -17.90 0.31 2.08
C TYR A 68 -16.95 0.67 0.91
N PHE A 69 -15.87 -0.10 0.71
CA PHE A 69 -14.93 0.05 -0.41
C PHE A 69 -15.25 -0.89 -1.60
N PHE A 70 -16.08 -1.91 -1.41
CA PHE A 70 -16.43 -2.95 -2.40
C PHE A 70 -17.92 -2.94 -2.80
N GLU A 71 -18.81 -2.17 -2.16
CA GLU A 71 -20.23 -2.04 -2.55
C GLU A 71 -20.45 -1.33 -3.90
N GLU A 72 -19.40 -0.76 -4.49
CA GLU A 72 -19.38 -0.55 -5.94
C GLU A 72 -18.85 -1.82 -6.63
N GLU A 73 -19.73 -2.81 -6.84
CA GLU A 73 -19.66 -3.66 -8.04
C GLU A 73 -19.83 -2.77 -9.28
N ASN A 74 -18.88 -1.89 -9.53
CA ASN A 74 -18.78 -1.17 -10.77
C ASN A 74 -17.89 -2.03 -11.67
N GLU A 75 -18.49 -2.53 -12.77
CA GLU A 75 -17.78 -2.84 -14.02
C GLU A 75 -16.49 -2.02 -14.05
N LEU A 76 -15.30 -2.64 -13.98
CA LEU A 76 -14.00 -1.95 -13.89
C LEU A 76 -14.03 -0.60 -14.62
N ASP A 77 -14.44 0.45 -13.90
CA ASP A 77 -14.77 1.71 -14.54
C ASP A 77 -13.44 2.42 -14.63
N TYR A 78 -12.84 2.31 -15.81
CA TYR A 78 -11.63 3.04 -16.15
C TYR A 78 -11.84 4.56 -16.05
N SER A 79 -13.00 5.09 -15.66
CA SER A 79 -13.18 6.50 -15.25
C SER A 79 -12.27 6.93 -14.08
N GLY A 80 -11.78 5.99 -13.26
CA GLY A 80 -10.71 6.27 -12.29
C GLY A 80 -9.43 6.79 -12.95
N TYR A 81 -9.09 6.31 -14.16
CA TYR A 81 -7.98 6.84 -14.95
C TYR A 81 -8.21 8.27 -15.42
N ASP A 82 -9.47 8.70 -15.60
CA ASP A 82 -9.80 10.09 -15.94
C ASP A 82 -9.62 11.03 -14.75
N LEU A 83 -9.85 10.57 -13.51
CA LEU A 83 -9.57 11.34 -12.29
C LEU A 83 -8.05 11.47 -12.05
N ILE A 84 -7.33 10.38 -12.29
CA ILE A 84 -5.87 10.30 -12.26
C ILE A 84 -5.29 11.27 -13.32
N ASN A 85 -5.77 11.27 -14.56
CA ASN A 85 -5.25 12.15 -15.61
C ASN A 85 -5.57 13.65 -15.41
N LYS A 86 -6.55 14.01 -14.56
CA LYS A 86 -7.02 15.40 -14.39
C LYS A 86 -6.36 16.18 -13.25
N THR A 87 -5.61 15.52 -12.37
CA THR A 87 -4.93 16.19 -11.24
C THR A 87 -3.42 16.08 -11.37
N SER A 88 -2.69 17.16 -11.07
CA SER A 88 -1.22 17.17 -10.96
C SER A 88 -0.67 16.18 -9.91
N ALA A 89 -1.56 15.55 -9.14
CA ALA A 89 -1.26 14.58 -8.11
C ALA A 89 -1.09 13.13 -8.64
N SER A 90 -1.49 12.80 -9.87
CA SER A 90 -1.26 11.45 -10.43
C SER A 90 0.18 11.08 -10.70
N ALA A 91 1.09 12.05 -10.66
CA ALA A 91 2.50 11.84 -10.88
C ALA A 91 3.06 10.76 -9.95
N PHE A 92 2.66 10.73 -8.67
CA PHE A 92 3.19 9.74 -7.72
C PHE A 92 2.83 8.30 -8.09
N TYR A 93 1.55 8.04 -8.34
CA TYR A 93 1.05 6.71 -8.72
C TYR A 93 1.78 6.18 -9.97
N PHE A 94 1.83 7.02 -11.02
CA PHE A 94 2.49 6.63 -12.27
C PHE A 94 4.00 6.51 -12.13
N ASP A 95 4.64 7.38 -11.35
CA ASP A 95 6.09 7.34 -11.16
C ASP A 95 6.51 6.09 -10.37
N ILE A 96 5.78 5.68 -9.32
CA ILE A 96 6.04 4.41 -8.62
C ILE A 96 5.80 3.21 -9.54
N GLY A 97 4.72 3.21 -10.32
CA GLY A 97 4.45 2.15 -11.29
C GLY A 97 5.54 2.06 -12.36
N LYS A 98 6.04 3.20 -12.83
CA LYS A 98 7.12 3.27 -13.81
C LYS A 98 8.46 2.82 -13.22
N ILE A 99 8.84 3.29 -12.03
CA ILE A 99 10.06 2.83 -11.33
C ILE A 99 10.00 1.32 -11.18
N SER A 100 8.85 0.77 -10.76
CA SER A 100 8.68 -0.66 -10.55
C SER A 100 8.80 -1.45 -11.85
N THR A 101 8.22 -0.94 -12.93
CA THR A 101 8.33 -1.56 -14.26
C THR A 101 9.78 -1.57 -14.77
N ASP A 102 10.47 -0.43 -14.70
CA ASP A 102 11.86 -0.29 -15.12
C ASP A 102 12.76 -1.22 -14.30
N LEU A 103 12.56 -1.27 -12.98
CA LEU A 103 13.29 -2.16 -12.08
C LEU A 103 13.04 -3.64 -12.41
N CYS A 104 11.79 -4.03 -12.71
CA CYS A 104 11.46 -5.40 -13.14
C CYS A 104 12.20 -5.77 -14.43
N MET A 105 12.25 -4.86 -15.40
CA MET A 105 12.97 -5.10 -16.65
C MET A 105 14.46 -5.31 -16.38
N ASP A 106 15.07 -4.43 -15.59
CA ASP A 106 16.48 -4.53 -15.23
C ASP A 106 16.81 -5.80 -14.43
N ALA A 107 15.95 -6.16 -13.48
CA ALA A 107 16.03 -7.39 -12.72
C ALA A 107 15.93 -8.63 -13.60
N GLY A 108 15.07 -8.60 -14.63
CA GLY A 108 14.92 -9.70 -15.60
C GLY A 108 16.17 -9.97 -16.45
N PHE A 109 17.09 -9.01 -16.54
CA PHE A 109 18.39 -9.18 -17.19
C PHE A 109 19.52 -9.56 -16.21
N SER A 110 19.23 -9.63 -14.91
CA SER A 110 20.20 -10.06 -13.90
C SER A 110 20.33 -11.59 -13.85
N THR A 111 21.55 -12.06 -13.64
CA THR A 111 21.85 -13.50 -13.52
C THR A 111 21.77 -14.00 -12.07
N ASN A 112 21.81 -13.10 -11.08
CA ASN A 112 21.78 -13.41 -9.65
C ASN A 112 20.75 -12.52 -8.95
N LEU A 113 19.49 -12.63 -9.35
CA LEU A 113 18.44 -11.80 -8.76
C LEU A 113 18.04 -12.30 -7.37
N ASN A 114 18.03 -11.40 -6.39
CA ASN A 114 17.36 -11.63 -5.12
C ASN A 114 15.83 -11.58 -5.29
N TYR A 115 15.23 -12.73 -5.63
CA TYR A 115 13.78 -12.87 -5.84
C TYR A 115 12.94 -12.40 -4.66
N GLN A 116 13.40 -12.65 -3.43
CA GLN A 116 12.68 -12.20 -2.23
C GLN A 116 12.60 -10.68 -2.16
N SER A 117 13.70 -9.98 -2.48
CA SER A 117 13.73 -8.51 -2.51
C SER A 117 12.88 -7.97 -3.65
N MET A 118 12.88 -8.63 -4.81
CA MET A 118 12.06 -8.23 -5.95
C MET A 118 10.56 -8.40 -5.69
N LEU A 119 10.15 -9.52 -5.08
CA LEU A 119 8.76 -9.72 -4.66
C LEU A 119 8.35 -8.72 -3.58
N SER A 120 9.24 -8.47 -2.61
CA SER A 120 9.01 -7.45 -1.58
C SER A 120 8.83 -6.06 -2.21
N TRP A 121 9.64 -5.73 -3.22
CA TRP A 121 9.50 -4.48 -3.97
C TRP A 121 8.12 -4.36 -4.58
N LEU A 122 7.68 -5.37 -5.35
CA LEU A 122 6.38 -5.37 -6.03
C LEU A 122 5.22 -5.18 -5.05
N MET A 123 5.23 -5.92 -3.94
CA MET A 123 4.19 -5.83 -2.92
C MET A 123 4.14 -4.45 -2.27
N VAL A 124 5.29 -3.91 -1.87
CA VAL A 124 5.35 -2.58 -1.22
C VAL A 124 5.00 -1.48 -2.22
N SER A 125 5.43 -1.58 -3.48
CA SER A 125 5.09 -0.59 -4.51
C SER A 125 3.60 -0.60 -4.85
N GLY A 126 2.98 -1.78 -4.95
CA GLY A 126 1.55 -1.91 -5.21
C GLY A 126 0.72 -1.34 -4.05
N ARG A 127 1.19 -1.56 -2.82
CA ARG A 127 0.56 -0.97 -1.63
C ARG A 127 0.66 0.56 -1.60
N ALA A 128 1.84 1.12 -1.86
CA ALA A 128 2.02 2.58 -1.93
C ALA A 128 1.12 3.19 -3.01
N MET A 129 0.96 2.50 -4.15
CA MET A 129 0.03 2.94 -5.18
C MET A 129 -1.42 2.90 -4.72
N SER A 130 -1.85 1.84 -4.02
CA SER A 130 -3.21 1.71 -3.49
C SER A 130 -3.52 2.77 -2.44
N LEU A 131 -2.65 2.92 -1.45
CA LEU A 131 -2.88 3.86 -0.35
C LEU A 131 -2.81 5.33 -0.84
N TYR A 132 -1.98 5.62 -1.84
CA TYR A 132 -2.02 6.91 -2.53
C TYR A 132 -3.34 7.16 -3.26
N MET A 133 -3.99 6.14 -3.81
CA MET A 133 -5.34 6.30 -4.40
C MET A 133 -6.37 6.66 -3.33
N ASP A 134 -6.33 6.01 -2.17
CA ASP A 134 -7.20 6.34 -1.04
C ASP A 134 -6.99 7.80 -0.60
N PHE A 135 -5.74 8.25 -0.58
CA PHE A 135 -5.40 9.64 -0.31
C PHE A 135 -6.07 10.62 -1.29
N LEU A 136 -6.08 10.32 -2.59
CA LEU A 136 -6.70 11.19 -3.60
C LEU A 136 -8.22 11.26 -3.44
N GLN A 137 -8.86 10.13 -3.12
CA GLN A 137 -10.31 10.03 -3.02
C GLN A 137 -10.88 10.64 -1.74
N LEU A 138 -10.11 10.62 -0.64
CA LEU A 138 -10.59 11.14 0.65
C LEU A 138 -10.88 12.63 0.62
N ASN A 139 -12.03 13.04 1.16
CA ASN A 139 -12.35 14.45 1.35
C ASN A 139 -11.56 15.04 2.53
N LYS A 140 -10.74 16.07 2.26
CA LYS A 140 -9.91 16.72 3.28
C LYS A 140 -10.72 17.42 4.37
N ASP A 141 -11.92 17.90 4.04
CA ASP A 141 -12.75 18.65 4.98
C ASP A 141 -13.48 17.72 5.96
N GLU A 142 -13.60 16.44 5.60
CA GLU A 142 -14.26 15.42 6.42
C GLU A 142 -13.26 14.61 7.26
N PHE A 143 -12.11 14.25 6.69
CA PHE A 143 -11.11 13.39 7.33
C PHE A 143 -9.66 13.92 7.21
N PRO A 144 -9.36 15.14 7.72
CA PRO A 144 -8.03 15.74 7.59
C PRO A 144 -6.93 14.94 8.29
N GLU A 145 -7.22 14.35 9.46
CA GLU A 145 -6.25 13.58 10.23
C GLU A 145 -5.93 12.22 9.60
N LEU A 146 -6.91 11.57 8.95
CA LEU A 146 -6.68 10.36 8.17
C LEU A 146 -5.83 10.65 6.93
N LYS A 147 -6.08 11.76 6.22
CA LYS A 147 -5.23 12.18 5.10
C LYS A 147 -3.77 12.41 5.50
N LYS A 148 -3.53 13.02 6.67
CA LYS A 148 -2.17 13.16 7.23
C LYS A 148 -1.55 11.80 7.58
N ALA A 149 -2.31 10.92 8.22
CA ALA A 149 -1.86 9.58 8.56
C ALA A 149 -1.47 8.77 7.31
N ILE A 150 -2.27 8.86 6.24
CA ILE A 150 -1.96 8.22 4.96
C ILE A 150 -0.66 8.78 4.37
N LEU A 151 -0.48 10.10 4.31
CA LEU A 151 0.78 10.68 3.83
C LEU A 151 2.00 10.20 4.63
N LYS A 152 1.87 10.07 5.96
CA LYS A 152 2.95 9.52 6.80
C LYS A 152 3.25 8.07 6.47
N SER A 153 2.22 7.26 6.28
CA SER A 153 2.36 5.87 5.84
C SER A 153 3.01 5.76 4.46
N GLU A 154 2.65 6.61 3.51
CA GLU A 154 3.29 6.71 2.19
C GLU A 154 4.79 7.04 2.30
N LEU A 155 5.14 8.05 3.10
CA LEU A 155 6.55 8.40 3.35
C LEU A 155 7.32 7.23 4.00
N ALA A 156 6.67 6.48 4.88
CA ALA A 156 7.27 5.28 5.47
C ALA A 156 7.49 4.18 4.41
N MET A 157 6.53 3.96 3.51
CA MET A 157 6.66 2.99 2.41
C MET A 157 7.80 3.35 1.46
N LEU A 158 7.98 4.62 1.13
CA LEU A 158 9.15 5.06 0.33
C LEU A 158 10.48 4.71 1.01
N ASN A 159 10.57 4.86 2.35
CA ASN A 159 11.78 4.46 3.08
C ASN A 159 12.00 2.95 3.04
N VAL A 160 10.93 2.16 3.09
CA VAL A 160 11.01 0.69 2.93
C VAL A 160 11.51 0.33 1.52
N LEU A 161 10.97 0.96 0.47
CA LEU A 161 11.42 0.76 -0.92
C LEU A 161 12.91 1.10 -1.10
N VAL A 162 13.38 2.21 -0.50
CA VAL A 162 14.82 2.56 -0.47
C VAL A 162 15.64 1.46 0.20
N GLY A 163 15.17 0.91 1.32
CA GLY A 163 15.84 -0.20 2.01
C GLY A 163 15.88 -1.49 1.19
N ILE A 164 14.83 -1.78 0.42
CA ILE A 164 14.77 -2.93 -0.50
C ILE A 164 15.78 -2.76 -1.64
N LEU A 165 15.86 -1.56 -2.26
CA LEU A 165 16.86 -1.27 -3.30
C LEU A 165 18.30 -1.47 -2.82
N GLY A 166 18.60 -1.07 -1.58
CA GLY A 166 19.92 -1.29 -0.98
C GLY A 166 20.33 -2.76 -0.95
N LYS A 167 19.37 -3.69 -0.82
CA LYS A 167 19.62 -5.14 -0.86
C LYS A 167 19.83 -5.70 -2.26
N MET A 168 19.38 -4.99 -3.30
CA MET A 168 19.50 -5.38 -4.72
C MET A 168 20.71 -4.74 -5.42
N HIS A 169 21.56 -4.02 -4.67
CA HIS A 169 22.70 -3.28 -5.20
C HIS A 169 23.71 -4.16 -5.97
N GLY A 170 23.92 -5.40 -5.52
CA GLY A 170 24.80 -6.37 -6.19
C GLY A 170 24.21 -6.99 -7.46
N ASP A 171 22.89 -6.96 -7.61
CA ASP A 171 22.17 -7.76 -8.60
C ASP A 171 21.90 -6.96 -9.88
N ILE A 172 21.56 -5.68 -9.72
CA ILE A 172 21.09 -4.80 -10.80
C ILE A 172 22.19 -3.83 -11.26
N GLY A 173 23.22 -3.63 -10.43
CA GLY A 173 24.34 -2.72 -10.69
C GLY A 173 24.13 -1.35 -10.04
N SER A 174 25.23 -0.76 -9.55
CA SER A 174 25.22 0.42 -8.70
C SER A 174 24.62 1.66 -9.39
N GLU A 175 24.97 1.93 -10.65
CA GLU A 175 24.50 3.10 -11.39
C GLU A 175 22.97 3.11 -11.57
N LYS A 176 22.38 1.94 -11.87
CA LYS A 176 20.94 1.78 -12.01
C LYS A 176 20.23 1.97 -10.67
N ILE A 177 20.77 1.39 -9.61
CA ILE A 177 20.21 1.53 -8.26
C ILE A 177 20.28 2.99 -7.78
N GLU A 178 21.38 3.71 -8.04
CA GLU A 178 21.49 5.14 -7.75
C GLU A 178 20.43 5.96 -8.50
N ASN A 179 20.13 5.62 -9.77
CA ASN A 179 19.05 6.24 -10.53
C ASN A 179 17.67 6.01 -9.87
N TYR A 180 17.36 4.78 -9.47
CA TYR A 180 16.11 4.46 -8.79
C TYR A 180 15.98 5.17 -7.45
N LEU A 181 17.06 5.21 -6.66
CA LEU A 181 17.10 5.96 -5.40
C LEU A 181 16.84 7.45 -5.62
N PHE A 182 17.48 8.06 -6.62
CA PHE A 182 17.24 9.46 -6.97
C PHE A 182 15.76 9.73 -7.30
N ARG A 183 15.13 8.85 -8.08
CA ARG A 183 13.70 8.97 -8.43
C ARG A 183 12.80 8.84 -7.19
N LEU A 184 13.08 7.89 -6.29
CA LEU A 184 12.35 7.75 -5.03
C LEU A 184 12.53 8.96 -4.11
N TYR A 185 13.74 9.53 -4.03
CA TYR A 185 13.96 10.74 -3.24
C TYR A 185 13.17 11.92 -3.79
N LYS A 186 13.12 12.08 -5.12
CA LYS A 186 12.28 13.12 -5.73
C LYS A 186 10.81 12.94 -5.39
N LEU A 187 10.30 11.71 -5.41
CA LEU A 187 8.92 11.41 -5.01
C LEU A 187 8.66 11.71 -3.54
N ARG A 188 9.63 11.38 -2.68
CA ARG A 188 9.56 11.70 -1.25
C ARG A 188 9.46 13.20 -1.01
N GLU A 189 10.26 14.01 -1.68
CA GLU A 189 10.18 15.47 -1.56
C GLU A 189 8.83 16.01 -2.04
N ASN A 190 8.30 15.51 -3.16
CA ASN A 190 6.97 15.89 -3.64
C ASN A 190 5.86 15.55 -2.62
N LEU A 191 5.93 14.38 -1.96
CA LEU A 191 4.98 14.02 -0.90
C LEU A 191 5.12 14.91 0.34
N ILE A 192 6.34 15.31 0.71
CA ILE A 192 6.58 16.24 1.81
C ILE A 192 5.96 17.61 1.48
N GLU A 193 6.04 18.07 0.24
CA GLU A 193 5.39 19.32 -0.18
C GLU A 193 3.86 19.23 -0.08
N LEU A 194 3.27 18.08 -0.43
CA LEU A 194 1.82 17.84 -0.29
C LEU A 194 1.33 17.91 1.16
N ARG A 195 2.19 17.62 2.14
CA ARG A 195 1.85 17.78 3.56
C ARG A 195 1.44 19.21 3.91
N PHE A 196 2.00 20.20 3.22
CA PHE A 196 1.67 21.61 3.47
C PHE A 196 0.38 22.07 2.77
N ALA A 197 -0.19 21.22 1.91
CA ALA A 197 -1.44 21.49 1.17
C ALA A 197 -2.70 20.90 1.84
N ILE A 198 -2.53 20.13 2.92
CA ILE A 198 -3.59 19.51 3.73
C ILE A 198 -3.64 20.19 5.10
#